data_AF-A0A183KVL7-F1
#
_entry.id   AF-A0A183KVL7-F1
#
_cell.length_a   1.000
_cell.length_b   1.000
_cell.length_c   1.000
_cell.angle_alpha   90.00
_cell.angle_beta   90.00
_cell.angle_gamma   90.00
#
_symmetry.space_group_name_H-M   'P 1'
#
loop_
_entity.id
_entity.type
_entity.pdbx_description
1 polymer ?
#
loop_
_entity_poly.entity_id
_entity_poly.type
_entity_poly.pdbx_seq_one_letter_code
_entity_poly.pdbx_strand_id
1 'polypeptide(L)'
;MNLLKFANYKEHTLSRIKNKFAKITLEDITKFNQLEYHEELNELEIKRKELTSAEQLFNLPLTQYPQLINIQKELNGLDQLFNIYLKQKQAREEWSQILWRDLNISILQSGIESYLKDLRNLPKSVRTLPIGRVVFEQIRTFRDSLPLFLDLKNEALRERHWNELMRKTGQTFDMNPETFTLANIFSMELHRFTDQISEIVAFAIKELSIEKFYYYYYYHNNNNNNNNNNNNNNNNNRSMRKVVFIT
;
A
#
# COMPACT_ATOMS: atom_id res chain seq x y z
N MET A 1 -8.58 -51.40 -12.76
CA MET A 1 -9.10 -50.10 -13.26
C MET A 1 -8.02 -49.48 -14.14
N ASN A 2 -8.35 -49.15 -15.39
CA ASN A 2 -7.40 -49.06 -16.51
C ASN A 2 -6.49 -47.82 -16.41
N LEU A 3 -5.16 -47.97 -16.46
CA LEU A 3 -4.18 -46.87 -16.42
C LEU A 3 -4.47 -45.81 -17.49
N LEU A 4 -5.00 -46.23 -18.64
CA LEU A 4 -5.43 -45.35 -19.73
C LEU A 4 -6.62 -44.43 -19.33
N LYS A 5 -7.57 -44.95 -18.52
CA LYS A 5 -8.70 -44.15 -18.03
C LYS A 5 -8.23 -43.09 -17.04
N PHE A 6 -7.26 -43.43 -16.19
CA PHE A 6 -6.65 -42.47 -15.27
C PHE A 6 -5.84 -41.40 -16.01
N ALA A 7 -5.06 -41.79 -17.02
CA ALA A 7 -4.29 -40.86 -17.85
C ALA A 7 -5.20 -39.84 -18.56
N ASN A 8 -6.28 -40.29 -19.19
CA ASN A 8 -7.25 -39.42 -19.87
C ASN A 8 -8.01 -38.50 -18.90
N TYR A 9 -8.44 -39.04 -17.74
CA TYR A 9 -9.10 -38.25 -16.70
C TYR A 9 -8.18 -37.13 -16.19
N LYS A 10 -6.92 -37.47 -15.89
CA LYS A 10 -5.88 -36.53 -15.46
C LYS A 10 -5.69 -35.41 -16.49
N GLU A 11 -5.47 -35.73 -17.77
CA GLU A 11 -5.23 -34.71 -18.80
C GLU A 11 -6.42 -33.75 -18.94
N HIS A 12 -7.64 -34.28 -18.93
CA HIS A 12 -8.86 -33.46 -19.00
C HIS A 12 -8.98 -32.52 -17.79
N THR A 13 -8.81 -33.04 -16.57
CA THR A 13 -8.91 -32.25 -15.34
C THR A 13 -7.83 -31.16 -15.27
N LEU A 14 -6.58 -31.49 -15.58
CA LEU A 14 -5.47 -30.53 -15.57
C LEU A 14 -5.64 -29.43 -16.62
N SER A 15 -6.16 -29.75 -17.80
CA SER A 15 -6.47 -28.77 -18.86
C SER A 15 -7.61 -27.85 -18.44
N ARG A 16 -8.66 -28.39 -17.82
CA ARG A 16 -9.81 -27.61 -17.32
C ARG A 16 -9.39 -26.62 -16.24
N ILE A 17 -8.58 -27.06 -15.28
CA ILE A 17 -8.02 -26.20 -14.21
C ILE A 17 -7.20 -25.05 -14.82
N LYS A 18 -6.27 -25.36 -15.75
CA LYS A 18 -5.47 -24.33 -16.43
C LYS A 18 -6.28 -23.32 -17.23
N ASN A 19 -7.25 -23.80 -18.01
CA ASN A 19 -8.11 -22.92 -18.81
C ASN A 19 -8.95 -21.98 -17.94
N LYS A 20 -9.33 -22.42 -16.74
CA LYS A 20 -10.07 -21.58 -15.80
C LYS A 20 -9.16 -20.56 -15.12
N PHE A 21 -7.93 -20.92 -14.76
CA PHE A 21 -6.93 -19.97 -14.24
C PHE A 21 -6.69 -18.78 -15.17
N ALA A 22 -6.68 -19.02 -16.47
CA ALA A 22 -6.52 -17.96 -17.48
C ALA A 22 -7.69 -16.95 -17.50
N LYS A 23 -8.84 -17.31 -16.94
CA LYS A 23 -10.08 -16.50 -16.97
C LYS A 23 -10.46 -15.91 -15.60
N ILE A 24 -9.68 -16.16 -14.55
CA ILE A 24 -10.00 -15.66 -13.21
C ILE A 24 -10.01 -14.13 -13.19
N THR A 25 -11.03 -13.57 -12.56
CA THR A 25 -11.22 -12.14 -12.36
C THR A 25 -11.12 -11.76 -10.88
N LEU A 26 -11.17 -10.46 -10.57
CA LEU A 26 -11.17 -9.97 -9.18
C LEU A 26 -12.44 -10.38 -8.41
N GLU A 27 -13.57 -10.56 -9.09
CA GLU A 27 -14.85 -10.98 -8.49
C GLU A 27 -14.80 -12.44 -8.00
N ASP A 28 -13.97 -13.25 -8.65
CA ASP A 28 -13.78 -14.65 -8.29
C ASP A 28 -12.88 -14.81 -7.05
N ILE A 29 -12.11 -13.79 -6.66
CA ILE A 29 -11.13 -13.88 -5.57
C ILE A 29 -11.80 -14.21 -4.24
N THR A 30 -12.95 -13.60 -3.95
CA THR A 30 -13.67 -13.82 -2.68
C THR A 30 -14.27 -15.22 -2.60
N LYS A 31 -14.50 -15.87 -3.74
CA LYS A 31 -15.01 -17.24 -3.87
C LYS A 31 -13.91 -18.23 -4.19
N PHE A 32 -12.66 -17.81 -4.36
CA PHE A 32 -11.58 -18.66 -4.85
C PHE A 32 -11.31 -19.85 -3.92
N ASN A 33 -11.35 -19.61 -2.60
CA ASN A 33 -11.21 -20.66 -1.58
C ASN A 33 -12.39 -21.64 -1.55
N GLN A 34 -13.50 -21.33 -2.23
CA GLN A 34 -14.67 -22.20 -2.37
C GLN A 34 -14.68 -22.95 -3.72
N LEU A 35 -13.64 -22.78 -4.55
CA LEU A 35 -13.56 -23.46 -5.82
C LEU A 35 -13.07 -24.91 -5.62
N GLU A 36 -13.81 -25.84 -6.22
CA GLU A 36 -13.69 -27.31 -6.19
C GLU A 36 -12.28 -27.87 -6.57
N TYR A 37 -11.34 -27.04 -7.01
CA TYR A 37 -10.04 -27.49 -7.53
C TYR A 37 -9.09 -28.03 -6.47
N HIS A 38 -9.18 -27.53 -5.23
CA HIS A 38 -8.35 -28.05 -4.13
C HIS A 38 -8.69 -29.51 -3.86
N GLU A 39 -9.98 -29.84 -3.89
CA GLU A 39 -10.48 -31.21 -3.72
C GLU A 39 -10.10 -32.09 -4.92
N GLU A 40 -10.39 -31.66 -6.15
CA GLU A 40 -10.04 -32.42 -7.36
C GLU A 40 -8.53 -32.69 -7.48
N LEU A 41 -7.69 -31.70 -7.16
CA LEU A 41 -6.23 -31.86 -7.20
C LEU A 41 -5.75 -32.82 -6.09
N ASN A 42 -6.37 -32.76 -4.92
CA ASN A 42 -6.06 -33.67 -3.82
C ASN A 42 -6.45 -35.12 -4.17
N GLU A 43 -7.59 -35.35 -4.81
CA GLU A 43 -7.98 -36.67 -5.31
C GLU A 43 -6.96 -37.23 -6.32
N LEU A 44 -6.51 -36.41 -7.26
CA LEU A 44 -5.46 -36.80 -8.21
C LEU A 44 -4.15 -37.15 -7.52
N GLU A 45 -3.78 -36.41 -6.46
CA GLU A 45 -2.56 -36.66 -5.70
C GLU A 45 -2.66 -37.95 -4.85
N ILE A 46 -3.82 -38.22 -4.24
CA ILE A 46 -4.12 -39.49 -3.56
C ILE A 46 -3.98 -40.65 -4.55
N LYS A 47 -4.60 -40.52 -5.72
CA LYS A 47 -4.53 -41.56 -6.77
C LYS A 47 -3.12 -41.78 -7.28
N ARG A 48 -2.34 -40.70 -7.45
CA ARG A 48 -0.92 -40.79 -7.82
C ARG A 48 -0.13 -41.59 -6.78
N LYS A 49 -0.34 -41.33 -5.49
CA LYS A 49 0.32 -42.05 -4.39
C LYS A 49 -0.04 -43.53 -4.39
N GLU A 50 -1.32 -43.87 -4.54
CA GLU A 50 -1.78 -45.27 -4.65
C GLU A 50 -1.09 -46.02 -5.80
N LEU A 51 -1.03 -45.41 -6.99
CA LEU A 51 -0.37 -46.01 -8.16
C LEU A 51 1.13 -46.17 -7.94
N THR A 52 1.79 -45.16 -7.35
CA THR A 52 3.23 -45.23 -7.05
C THR A 52 3.53 -46.37 -6.07
N SER A 53 2.72 -46.54 -5.03
CA SER A 53 2.87 -47.65 -4.07
C SER A 53 2.67 -49.01 -4.72
N ALA A 54 1.69 -49.13 -5.64
CA ALA A 54 1.48 -50.36 -6.40
C ALA A 54 2.67 -50.65 -7.34
N GLU A 55 3.17 -49.65 -8.07
CA GLU A 55 4.35 -49.80 -8.94
C GLU A 55 5.56 -50.29 -8.14
N GLN A 56 5.80 -49.75 -6.94
CA GLN A 56 6.86 -50.21 -6.03
C GLN A 56 6.65 -51.66 -5.58
N LEU A 57 5.43 -52.02 -5.17
CA LEU A 57 5.10 -53.37 -4.69
C LEU A 57 5.30 -54.43 -5.77
N PHE A 58 5.01 -54.09 -7.03
CA PHE A 58 5.17 -54.98 -8.18
C PHE A 58 6.52 -54.84 -8.90
N ASN A 59 7.49 -54.10 -8.32
CA ASN A 59 8.81 -53.84 -8.92
C ASN A 59 8.73 -53.27 -10.36
N LEU A 60 7.73 -52.45 -10.64
CA LEU A 60 7.54 -51.77 -11.91
C LEU A 60 8.34 -50.45 -11.95
N PRO A 61 8.72 -49.95 -13.15
CA PRO A 61 9.32 -48.62 -13.28
C PRO A 61 8.37 -47.54 -12.78
N LEU A 62 8.88 -46.60 -11.97
CA LEU A 62 8.08 -45.53 -11.38
C LEU A 62 7.66 -44.51 -12.42
N THR A 63 6.36 -44.26 -12.52
CA THR A 63 5.81 -43.26 -13.43
C THR A 63 5.92 -41.86 -12.82
N GLN A 64 6.48 -40.90 -13.57
CA GLN A 64 6.55 -39.50 -13.13
C GLN A 64 5.37 -38.66 -13.65
N TYR A 65 4.91 -37.73 -12.82
CA TYR A 65 3.76 -36.86 -13.11
C TYR A 65 4.13 -35.37 -13.03
N PRO A 66 5.08 -34.87 -13.85
CA PRO A 66 5.60 -33.50 -13.73
C PRO A 66 4.52 -32.43 -13.92
N GLN A 67 3.51 -32.68 -14.77
CA GLN A 67 2.40 -31.74 -14.98
C GLN A 67 1.55 -31.53 -13.72
N LEU A 68 1.32 -32.58 -12.93
CA LEU A 68 0.55 -32.51 -11.69
C LEU A 68 1.29 -31.66 -10.65
N ILE A 69 2.60 -31.88 -10.51
CA ILE A 69 3.48 -31.08 -9.65
C ILE A 69 3.48 -29.61 -10.07
N ASN A 70 3.55 -29.33 -11.38
CA ASN A 70 3.52 -27.96 -11.89
C ASN A 70 2.19 -27.25 -11.58
N ILE A 71 1.06 -27.94 -11.78
CA ILE A 71 -0.27 -27.37 -11.48
C ILE A 71 -0.45 -27.14 -9.99
N GLN A 72 0.06 -28.03 -9.14
CA GLN A 72 0.04 -27.82 -7.69
C GLN A 72 0.86 -26.59 -7.26
N LYS A 73 2.03 -26.37 -7.88
CA LYS A 73 2.83 -25.16 -7.66
C LYS A 73 2.12 -23.89 -8.16
N GLU A 74 1.47 -23.95 -9.33
CA GLU A 74 0.68 -22.85 -9.88
C GLU A 74 -0.51 -22.51 -8.98
N LEU A 75 -1.25 -23.53 -8.50
CA LEU A 75 -2.40 -23.36 -7.60
C LEU A 75 -1.97 -22.73 -6.27
N ASN A 76 -0.92 -23.26 -5.63
CA ASN A 76 -0.40 -22.67 -4.38
C ASN A 76 0.05 -21.21 -4.59
N GLY A 77 0.72 -20.90 -5.70
CA GLY A 77 1.08 -19.52 -6.00
C GLY A 77 -0.14 -18.61 -6.22
N LEU A 78 -1.24 -19.14 -6.78
CA LEU A 78 -2.52 -18.43 -6.88
C LEU A 78 -3.16 -18.20 -5.51
N ASP A 79 -3.16 -19.19 -4.61
CA ASP A 79 -3.64 -19.02 -3.23
C ASP A 79 -2.88 -17.88 -2.53
N GLN A 80 -1.56 -17.84 -2.68
CA GLN A 80 -0.72 -16.79 -2.13
C GLN A 80 -1.05 -15.42 -2.72
N LEU A 81 -1.23 -15.33 -4.05
CA LEU A 81 -1.64 -14.10 -4.73
C LEU A 81 -2.96 -13.56 -4.16
N PHE A 82 -3.96 -14.43 -3.99
CA PHE A 82 -5.26 -14.02 -3.47
C PHE A 82 -5.21 -13.64 -2.00
N ASN A 83 -4.44 -14.35 -1.19
CA ASN A 83 -4.23 -13.98 0.20
C ASN A 83 -3.57 -12.60 0.32
N ILE A 84 -2.57 -12.30 -0.52
CA ILE A 84 -1.94 -10.97 -0.56
C ILE A 84 -2.98 -9.90 -0.93
N TYR A 85 -3.80 -10.14 -1.96
CA TYR A 85 -4.84 -9.20 -2.37
C TYR A 85 -5.87 -8.96 -1.26
N LEU A 86 -6.38 -10.01 -0.62
CA LEU A 86 -7.37 -9.89 0.44
C LEU A 86 -6.81 -9.13 1.65
N LYS A 87 -5.58 -9.43 2.06
CA LYS A 87 -4.89 -8.69 3.14
C LYS A 87 -4.72 -7.23 2.77
N GLN A 88 -4.29 -6.92 1.55
CA GLN A 88 -4.12 -5.55 1.10
C GLN A 88 -5.47 -4.80 1.03
N LYS A 89 -6.53 -5.47 0.57
CA LYS A 89 -7.88 -4.91 0.53
C LYS A 89 -8.37 -4.56 1.93
N GLN A 90 -8.23 -5.48 2.88
CA GLN A 90 -8.60 -5.25 4.28
C GLN A 90 -7.77 -4.11 4.88
N ALA A 91 -6.45 -4.10 4.68
CA ALA A 91 -5.59 -3.02 5.17
C ALA A 91 -6.00 -1.67 4.59
N ARG A 92 -6.40 -1.62 3.30
CA ARG A 92 -6.90 -0.39 2.68
C ARG A 92 -8.22 0.07 3.29
N GLU A 93 -9.13 -0.85 3.61
CA GLU A 93 -10.38 -0.55 4.32
C GLU A 93 -10.08 0.02 5.71
N GLU A 94 -9.16 -0.60 6.47
CA GLU A 94 -8.71 -0.09 7.77
C GLU A 94 -8.08 1.31 7.67
N TRP A 95 -7.16 1.50 6.72
CA TRP A 95 -6.52 2.80 6.50
C TRP A 95 -7.51 3.88 6.08
N SER A 96 -8.55 3.53 5.33
CA SER A 96 -9.57 4.49 4.89
C SER A 96 -10.30 5.15 6.05
N GLN A 97 -10.41 4.47 7.20
CA GLN A 97 -11.07 4.97 8.40
C GLN A 97 -10.16 5.85 9.27
N ILE A 98 -8.86 5.93 8.97
CA ILE A 98 -7.92 6.75 9.73
C ILE A 98 -8.23 8.23 9.48
N LEU A 99 -8.35 9.00 10.56
CA LEU A 99 -8.44 10.45 10.49
C LEU A 99 -7.22 11.03 9.77
N TRP A 100 -7.45 11.96 8.86
CA TRP A 100 -6.39 12.56 8.07
C TRP A 100 -5.29 13.15 8.96
N ARG A 101 -5.65 13.79 10.08
CA ARG A 101 -4.70 14.32 11.07
C ARG A 101 -3.73 13.24 11.57
N ASP A 102 -4.24 12.06 11.88
CA ASP A 102 -3.51 10.96 12.52
C ASP A 102 -2.81 10.03 11.51
N LEU A 103 -3.03 10.25 10.21
CA LEU A 103 -2.42 9.46 9.15
C LEU A 103 -0.89 9.53 9.19
N ASN A 104 -0.26 8.36 9.34
CA ASN A 104 1.18 8.18 9.19
C ASN A 104 1.53 7.56 7.84
N ILE A 105 2.00 8.40 6.90
CA ILE A 105 2.30 7.98 5.53
C ILE A 105 3.44 6.96 5.46
N SER A 106 4.41 7.00 6.39
CA SER A 106 5.53 6.05 6.37
C SER A 106 5.07 4.61 6.66
N ILE A 107 4.08 4.43 7.54
CA ILE A 107 3.48 3.13 7.82
C ILE A 107 2.73 2.62 6.59
N LEU A 108 1.93 3.47 5.94
CA LEU A 108 1.23 3.12 4.69
C LEU A 108 2.22 2.70 3.60
N GLN A 109 3.29 3.47 3.41
CA GLN A 109 4.33 3.19 2.44
C GLN A 109 5.01 1.85 2.72
N SER A 110 5.40 1.60 3.97
CA SER A 110 6.00 0.33 4.37
C SER A 110 5.06 -0.86 4.14
N GLY A 111 3.77 -0.71 4.47
CA GLY A 111 2.77 -1.76 4.25
C GLY A 111 2.61 -2.11 2.77
N ILE A 112 2.48 -1.09 1.92
CA ILE A 112 2.33 -1.27 0.47
C ILE A 112 3.59 -1.87 -0.17
N GLU A 113 4.78 -1.40 0.21
CA GLU A 113 6.04 -1.98 -0.29
C GLU A 113 6.20 -3.44 0.16
N SER A 114 5.71 -3.82 1.34
CA SER A 114 5.66 -5.23 1.77
C SER A 114 4.80 -6.08 0.82
N TYR A 115 3.58 -5.62 0.49
CA TYR A 115 2.72 -6.36 -0.45
C TYR A 115 3.34 -6.46 -1.84
N LEU A 116 3.97 -5.39 -2.35
CA LEU A 116 4.68 -5.43 -3.63
C LEU A 116 5.87 -6.39 -3.61
N LYS A 117 6.60 -6.48 -2.49
CA LYS A 117 7.68 -7.45 -2.30
C LYS A 117 7.16 -8.88 -2.32
N ASP A 118 6.08 -9.15 -1.59
CA ASP A 118 5.44 -10.47 -1.56
C ASP A 118 4.96 -10.88 -2.96
N LEU A 119 4.35 -9.96 -3.70
CA LEU A 119 3.96 -10.20 -5.10
C LEU A 119 5.16 -10.52 -6.00
N ARG A 120 6.31 -9.87 -5.82
CA ARG A 120 7.53 -10.14 -6.60
C ARG A 120 8.12 -11.52 -6.30
N ASN A 121 7.94 -12.01 -5.08
CA ASN A 121 8.41 -13.32 -4.64
C ASN A 121 7.56 -14.48 -5.19
N LEU A 122 6.36 -14.20 -5.71
CA LEU A 122 5.53 -15.22 -6.33
C LEU A 122 6.19 -15.87 -7.57
N PRO A 123 5.86 -17.14 -7.87
CA PRO A 123 6.34 -17.81 -9.07
C PRO A 123 6.04 -17.00 -10.34
N LYS A 124 7.00 -16.99 -11.28
CA LYS A 124 6.85 -16.23 -12.54
C LYS A 124 5.57 -16.62 -13.29
N SER A 125 5.22 -17.91 -13.31
CA SER A 125 4.00 -18.41 -13.95
C SER A 125 2.75 -17.69 -13.43
N VAL A 126 2.65 -17.49 -12.12
CA VAL A 126 1.52 -16.79 -11.48
C VAL A 126 1.57 -15.29 -11.73
N ARG A 127 2.73 -14.66 -11.57
CA ARG A 127 2.89 -13.21 -11.80
C ARG A 127 2.52 -12.79 -13.23
N THR A 128 2.77 -13.67 -14.21
CA THR A 128 2.47 -13.37 -15.61
C THR A 128 1.01 -13.57 -16.00
N LEU A 129 0.20 -14.22 -15.16
CA LEU A 129 -1.23 -14.38 -15.40
C LEU A 129 -1.94 -13.02 -15.44
N PRO A 130 -3.05 -12.90 -16.19
CA PRO A 130 -3.83 -11.65 -16.23
C PRO A 130 -4.17 -11.12 -14.84
N ILE A 131 -4.67 -11.99 -13.95
CA ILE A 131 -5.02 -11.60 -12.58
C ILE A 131 -3.81 -11.15 -11.75
N GLY A 132 -2.66 -11.80 -11.91
CA GLY A 132 -1.41 -11.42 -11.24
C GLY A 132 -0.96 -10.01 -11.64
N ARG A 133 -1.06 -9.67 -12.93
CA ARG A 133 -0.76 -8.32 -13.44
C ARG A 133 -1.75 -7.29 -12.92
N VAL A 134 -3.05 -7.60 -12.92
CA VAL A 134 -4.09 -6.70 -12.42
C VAL A 134 -3.87 -6.36 -10.95
N VAL A 135 -3.64 -7.37 -10.10
CA VAL A 135 -3.36 -7.16 -8.67
C VAL A 135 -2.08 -6.34 -8.46
N PHE A 136 -1.01 -6.65 -9.21
CA PHE A 136 0.23 -5.89 -9.12
C PHE A 136 0.06 -4.41 -9.50
N GLU A 137 -0.59 -4.13 -10.63
CA GLU A 137 -0.82 -2.75 -11.08
C GLU A 137 -1.75 -1.98 -10.15
N GLN A 138 -2.74 -2.62 -9.52
CA GLN A 138 -3.59 -1.95 -8.52
C GLN A 138 -2.78 -1.51 -7.29
N ILE A 139 -1.96 -2.40 -6.72
CA ILE A 139 -1.14 -2.07 -5.55
C ILE A 139 -0.07 -1.04 -5.93
N ARG A 140 0.53 -1.16 -7.12
CA ARG A 140 1.50 -0.20 -7.64
C ARG A 140 0.89 1.18 -7.85
N THR A 141 -0.29 1.28 -8.46
CA THR A 141 -0.98 2.56 -8.67
C THR A 141 -1.26 3.25 -7.33
N PHE A 142 -1.67 2.47 -6.32
CA PHE A 142 -1.84 3.01 -4.98
C PHE A 142 -0.51 3.52 -4.38
N ARG A 143 0.58 2.74 -4.51
CA ARG A 143 1.93 3.15 -4.10
C ARG A 143 2.35 4.46 -4.76
N ASP A 144 2.10 4.59 -6.06
CA ASP A 144 2.49 5.76 -6.85
C ASP A 144 1.65 7.01 -6.51
N SER A 145 0.51 6.84 -5.84
CA SER A 145 -0.27 7.95 -5.28
C SER A 145 0.24 8.47 -3.92
N LEU A 146 1.09 7.73 -3.21
CA LEU A 146 1.58 8.12 -1.88
C LEU A 146 2.34 9.47 -1.83
N PRO A 147 3.18 9.84 -2.83
CA PRO A 147 3.82 11.15 -2.85
C PRO A 147 2.83 12.31 -2.77
N LEU A 148 1.65 12.16 -3.37
CA LEU A 148 0.59 13.17 -3.30
C LEU A 148 0.11 13.37 -1.86
N PHE A 149 0.05 12.32 -1.05
CA PHE A 149 -0.32 12.46 0.35
C PHE A 149 0.75 13.19 1.16
N LEU A 150 2.03 13.03 0.81
CA LEU A 150 3.12 13.78 1.44
C LEU A 150 2.99 15.28 1.13
N ASP A 151 2.72 15.61 -0.13
CA ASP A 151 2.46 16.97 -0.57
C ASP A 151 1.27 17.59 0.19
N LEU A 152 0.16 16.86 0.30
CA LEU A 152 -1.04 17.30 1.02
C LEU A 152 -0.89 17.34 2.55
N LYS A 153 0.09 16.63 3.12
CA LYS A 153 0.44 16.68 4.54
C LYS A 153 1.43 17.79 4.89
N ASN A 154 1.88 18.56 3.90
CA ASN A 154 2.87 19.60 4.13
C ASN A 154 2.36 20.66 5.12
N GLU A 155 3.17 20.98 6.14
CA GLU A 155 2.83 21.96 7.18
C GLU A 155 2.63 23.38 6.65
N ALA A 156 3.03 23.69 5.43
CA ALA A 156 2.82 24.98 4.80
C ALA A 156 1.38 25.18 4.29
N LEU A 157 0.63 24.09 4.11
CA LEU A 157 -0.76 24.16 3.68
C LEU A 157 -1.64 24.79 4.78
N ARG A 158 -2.58 25.61 4.34
CA ARG A 158 -3.49 26.44 5.14
C ARG A 158 -4.84 26.43 4.44
N GLU A 159 -5.89 26.83 5.13
CA GLU A 159 -7.26 26.84 4.61
C GLU A 159 -7.38 27.47 3.20
N ARG A 160 -6.70 28.60 2.95
CA ARG A 160 -6.63 29.24 1.62
C ARG A 160 -6.13 28.31 0.50
N HIS A 161 -5.13 27.48 0.78
CA HIS A 161 -4.56 26.53 -0.19
C HIS A 161 -5.54 25.40 -0.49
N TRP A 162 -6.24 24.93 0.53
CA TRP A 162 -7.30 23.92 0.39
C TRP A 162 -8.51 24.48 -0.37
N ASN A 163 -8.88 25.73 -0.14
CA ASN A 163 -9.92 26.42 -0.91
C ASN A 163 -9.54 26.55 -2.39
N GLU A 164 -8.28 26.87 -2.68
CA GLU A 164 -7.77 26.91 -4.05
C GLU A 164 -7.76 25.52 -4.70
N LEU A 165 -7.41 24.48 -3.95
CA LEU A 165 -7.46 23.09 -4.41
C LEU A 165 -8.91 22.68 -4.73
N MET A 166 -9.87 22.98 -3.85
CA MET A 166 -11.30 22.79 -4.10
C MET A 166 -11.76 23.48 -5.38
N ARG A 167 -11.37 24.75 -5.56
CA ARG A 167 -11.70 25.52 -6.76
C ARG A 167 -11.11 24.92 -8.04
N LYS A 168 -9.85 24.49 -8.03
CA LYS A 168 -9.18 23.91 -9.21
C LYS A 168 -9.70 22.51 -9.55
N THR A 169 -10.08 21.73 -8.55
CA THR A 169 -10.56 20.34 -8.71
C THR A 169 -12.08 20.26 -8.94
N GLY A 170 -12.82 21.32 -8.62
CA GLY A 170 -14.28 21.34 -8.68
C GLY A 170 -14.95 20.55 -7.55
N GLN A 171 -14.19 20.16 -6.53
CA GLN A 171 -14.65 19.34 -5.42
C GLN A 171 -14.76 20.19 -4.15
N THR A 172 -15.69 19.85 -3.25
CA THR A 172 -15.85 20.51 -1.95
C THR A 172 -15.52 19.57 -0.81
N PHE A 173 -14.76 20.03 0.18
CA PHE A 173 -14.29 19.23 1.30
C PHE A 173 -14.72 19.85 2.63
N ASP A 174 -15.32 19.05 3.50
CA ASP A 174 -15.41 19.39 4.92
C ASP A 174 -14.08 19.01 5.58
N MET A 175 -13.26 20.02 5.86
CA MET A 175 -11.93 19.87 6.45
C MET A 175 -11.95 19.81 7.97
N ASN A 176 -13.10 19.51 8.59
CA ASN A 176 -13.18 19.32 10.02
C ASN A 176 -12.20 18.20 10.48
N PRO A 177 -11.18 18.53 11.29
CA PRO A 177 -10.13 17.58 11.69
C PRO A 177 -10.66 16.34 12.43
N GLU A 178 -11.87 16.41 13.01
CA GLU A 178 -12.51 15.33 13.75
C GLU A 178 -13.31 14.37 12.87
N THR A 179 -13.60 14.73 11.63
CA THR A 179 -14.40 13.90 10.70
C THR A 179 -13.67 13.61 9.39
N PHE A 180 -12.63 14.38 9.06
CA PHE A 180 -11.90 14.25 7.81
C PHE A 180 -10.98 13.01 7.83
N THR A 181 -11.28 12.02 7.00
CA THR A 181 -10.57 10.72 6.93
C THR A 181 -9.80 10.54 5.61
N LEU A 182 -8.94 9.52 5.56
CA LEU A 182 -8.30 9.11 4.31
C LEU A 182 -9.31 8.67 3.24
N ALA A 183 -10.46 8.08 3.62
CA ALA A 183 -11.53 7.77 2.69
C ALA A 183 -12.04 9.02 1.96
N ASN A 184 -12.16 10.15 2.67
CA ASN A 184 -12.54 11.41 2.06
C ASN A 184 -11.50 11.83 1.01
N ILE A 185 -10.20 11.68 1.26
CA ILE A 185 -9.16 12.01 0.26
C ILE A 185 -9.27 11.11 -0.98
N PHE A 186 -9.56 9.81 -0.80
CA PHE A 186 -9.70 8.90 -1.94
C PHE A 186 -10.89 9.26 -2.84
N SER A 187 -12.03 9.66 -2.27
CA SER A 187 -13.22 10.02 -3.06
C SER A 187 -13.04 11.26 -3.92
N MET A 188 -12.01 12.07 -3.64
CA MET A 188 -11.70 13.28 -4.39
C MET A 188 -10.94 13.01 -5.69
N GLU A 189 -10.38 11.81 -5.87
CA GLU A 189 -9.60 11.44 -7.04
C GLU A 189 -8.43 12.41 -7.36
N LEU A 190 -7.79 12.95 -6.32
CA LEU A 190 -6.76 14.00 -6.45
C LEU A 190 -5.53 13.58 -7.28
N HIS A 191 -5.33 12.29 -7.49
CA HIS A 191 -4.30 11.74 -8.38
C HIS A 191 -4.42 12.21 -9.84
N ARG A 192 -5.57 12.77 -10.23
CA ARG A 192 -5.80 13.38 -11.55
C ARG A 192 -5.30 14.82 -11.65
N PHE A 193 -4.98 15.43 -10.52
CA PHE A 193 -4.62 16.84 -10.39
C PHE A 193 -3.24 17.03 -9.76
N THR A 194 -2.35 16.04 -9.90
CA THR A 194 -1.04 16.00 -9.25
C THR A 194 -0.22 17.26 -9.53
N ASP A 195 -0.18 17.72 -10.78
CA ASP A 195 0.59 18.91 -11.17
C ASP A 195 0.06 20.19 -10.50
N GLN A 196 -1.27 20.36 -10.47
CA GLN A 196 -1.91 21.51 -9.83
C GLN A 196 -1.68 21.51 -8.31
N ILE A 197 -1.68 20.33 -7.70
CA ILE A 197 -1.46 20.18 -6.26
C ILE A 197 0.00 20.49 -5.92
N SER A 198 0.95 19.93 -6.66
CA SER A 198 2.37 20.22 -6.45
C SER A 198 2.69 21.71 -6.66
N GLU A 199 2.03 22.39 -7.59
CA GLU A 199 2.14 23.84 -7.76
C GLU A 199 1.64 24.60 -6.51
N ILE A 200 0.44 24.29 -6.01
CA ILE A 200 -0.13 24.92 -4.81
C ILE A 200 0.77 24.70 -3.60
N VAL A 201 1.26 23.48 -3.42
CA VAL A 201 2.16 23.12 -2.31
C VAL A 201 3.48 23.88 -2.42
N ALA A 202 4.05 24.01 -3.63
CA ALA A 202 5.27 24.78 -3.84
C ALA A 202 5.08 26.28 -3.49
N PHE A 203 3.93 26.87 -3.83
CA PHE A 203 3.60 28.23 -3.41
C PHE A 203 3.45 28.35 -1.90
N ALA A 204 2.73 27.42 -1.27
CA ALA A 204 2.57 27.39 0.18
C ALA A 204 3.92 27.31 0.91
N ILE A 205 4.83 26.45 0.46
CA ILE A 205 6.18 26.31 1.04
C ILE A 205 6.96 27.63 0.94
N LYS A 206 6.90 28.31 -0.20
CA LYS A 206 7.54 29.63 -0.37
C LYS A 206 6.93 30.67 0.56
N GLU A 207 5.60 30.71 0.66
CA GLU A 207 4.89 31.62 1.56
C GLU A 207 5.32 31.40 3.02
N LEU A 208 5.32 30.14 3.48
CA LEU A 208 5.78 29.79 4.83
C LEU A 208 7.24 30.20 5.06
N SER A 209 8.11 30.06 4.06
CA SER A 209 9.52 30.47 4.18
C SER A 209 9.66 31.98 4.38
N ILE A 210 8.83 32.77 3.70
CA ILE A 210 8.77 34.23 3.83
C ILE A 210 8.22 34.62 5.20
N GLU A 211 7.15 33.96 5.66
CA GLU A 211 6.59 34.17 7.01
C GLU A 211 7.65 33.90 8.09
N LYS A 212 8.34 32.75 8.02
CA LYS A 212 9.42 32.38 8.96
C LYS A 212 10.56 33.41 8.95
N PHE A 213 10.98 33.86 7.77
CA PHE A 213 12.01 34.88 7.62
C PHE A 213 11.59 36.22 8.26
N TYR A 214 10.37 36.67 7.98
CA TYR A 214 9.82 37.89 8.55
C TYR A 214 9.75 37.83 10.07
N TYR A 215 9.25 36.73 10.64
CA TYR A 215 9.22 36.54 12.09
C TYR A 215 10.63 36.54 12.69
N TYR A 216 11.58 35.83 12.09
CA TYR A 216 12.97 35.82 12.56
C TYR A 216 13.55 37.24 12.63
N TYR A 217 13.40 38.03 11.56
CA TYR A 217 13.88 39.41 11.52
C TYR A 217 13.19 40.31 12.55
N TYR A 218 11.86 40.24 12.65
CA TYR A 218 11.10 41.09 13.56
C TYR A 218 11.48 40.85 15.04
N TYR A 219 11.58 39.57 15.45
CA TYR A 219 11.94 39.23 16.83
C TYR A 219 13.41 39.51 17.17
N HIS A 220 14.35 39.30 16.23
CA HIS A 220 15.77 39.60 16.49
C HIS A 220 16.05 41.10 16.53
N ASN A 221 15.40 41.91 15.68
CA ASN A 221 15.56 43.37 15.74
C ASN A 221 14.93 43.98 17.00
N ASN A 222 13.76 43.50 17.43
CA ASN A 222 13.14 43.98 18.67
C ASN A 222 13.93 43.59 19.92
N ASN A 223 14.53 42.40 19.96
CA ASN A 223 15.39 41.98 21.08
C ASN A 223 16.72 42.75 21.11
N ASN A 224 17.32 43.06 19.95
CA ASN A 224 18.53 43.90 19.90
C ASN A 224 18.25 45.34 20.36
N ASN A 225 17.10 45.91 19.98
CA ASN A 225 16.70 47.24 20.47
C ASN A 225 16.43 47.26 21.99
N ASN A 226 15.83 46.21 22.54
CA ASN A 226 15.60 46.10 23.99
C ASN A 226 16.90 45.85 24.78
N ASN A 227 17.84 45.08 24.24
CA ASN A 227 19.16 44.89 24.87
C ASN A 227 20.04 46.14 24.83
N ASN A 228 19.97 46.94 23.76
CA ASN A 228 20.66 48.23 23.69
C ASN A 228 20.07 49.24 24.71
N ASN A 229 18.76 49.23 24.94
CA ASN A 229 18.14 50.05 25.99
C ASN A 229 18.48 49.56 27.41
N ASN A 230 18.58 48.24 27.62
CA ASN A 230 18.95 47.68 28.93
C ASN A 230 20.46 47.82 29.25
N ASN A 231 21.36 47.81 28.26
CA ASN A 231 22.78 48.09 28.48
C ASN A 231 23.05 49.56 28.84
N ASN A 232 22.22 50.50 28.36
CA ASN A 232 22.27 51.89 28.81
C ASN A 232 21.74 52.07 30.25
N ASN A 233 20.85 51.20 30.73
CA ASN A 233 20.35 51.23 32.11
C ASN A 233 21.19 50.40 33.10
N ASN A 234 21.92 49.38 32.64
CA ASN A 234 22.73 48.51 33.52
C ASN A 234 24.10 49.10 33.91
N ASN A 235 24.56 50.18 33.27
CA ASN A 235 25.70 50.96 33.79
C ASN A 235 25.35 51.74 35.07
N ASN A 236 24.07 51.85 35.44
CA ASN A 236 23.64 52.52 36.67
C ASN A 236 23.29 51.58 37.84
N ASN A 237 23.22 50.25 37.64
CA ASN A 237 22.70 49.34 38.67
C ASN A 237 23.45 47.99 38.78
N ARG A 238 24.79 48.02 38.74
CA ARG A 238 25.64 46.95 39.29
C ARG A 238 26.21 47.35 40.67
N SER A 239 25.34 47.82 41.54
CA SER A 239 25.47 47.61 42.98
C SER A 239 24.32 46.72 43.41
N MET A 240 24.64 45.65 44.15
CA MET A 240 23.74 44.71 44.85
C MET A 240 23.25 43.46 44.10
N ARG A 241 23.92 42.36 44.50
CA ARG A 241 23.35 41.04 44.90
C ARG A 241 23.14 39.96 43.84
N LYS A 242 24.14 39.06 43.81
CA LYS A 242 24.10 37.60 44.08
C LYS A 242 22.71 36.93 44.21
N VAL A 243 22.60 35.76 43.55
CA VAL A 243 22.12 34.43 44.00
C VAL A 243 21.21 33.76 42.95
N VAL A 244 21.76 32.71 42.28
CA VAL A 244 21.25 31.35 41.93
C VAL A 244 19.74 31.20 41.56
N PHE A 245 19.27 30.47 40.53
CA PHE A 245 19.42 29.03 40.21
C PHE A 245 18.89 28.66 38.80
N ILE A 246 19.33 27.47 38.40
CA ILE A 246 19.03 26.58 37.26
C ILE A 246 17.54 26.25 37.08
N THR A 247 17.05 26.16 35.83
CA THR A 247 16.49 24.96 35.13
C THR A 247 16.07 25.33 33.71
#